data_AF-A0AA96XRZ8-F1
#
_entry.id   AF-A0AA96XRZ8-F1
#
_cell.length_a   1.000
_cell.length_b   1.000
_cell.length_c   1.000
_cell.angle_alpha   90.00
_cell.angle_beta   90.00
_cell.angle_gamma   90.00
#
_symmetry.space_group_name_H-M   'P 1'
#
loop_
_entity.id
_entity.type
_entity.pdbx_description
1 polymer ?
#
loop_
_entity_poly.entity_id
_entity_poly.type
_entity_poly.pdbx_seq_one_letter_code
_entity_poly.pdbx_strand_id
1 'polypeptide(L)'
;MRLATYNVENLFNRAAVMSLEVWAEGKPTLERFAKLNGLLGQETYSAADKRLMVRLLGELGLSRSDRGPFTLLRQNRGSLVKRSRNAEITIIANGRSDWVGSLELVQATVDEEAMRNTARVMIDLKADVLAVVEAESRPALRDFNTEIIGGLGGDTFSHVMLIDGNDERGIDVGVAARAGFPIGTMRSHVDDRVDAGPLIFSRDCPEFYLTMPSGLRLVLLVNHFKSKG
;
A
#
# COMPACT_ATOMS: atom_id res chain seq x y z
N MET A 1 9.08 -15.57 -25.83
CA MET A 1 8.79 -14.98 -24.51
C MET A 1 8.84 -13.47 -24.63
N ARG A 2 7.82 -12.77 -24.14
CA ARG A 2 7.78 -11.33 -23.93
C ARG A 2 7.83 -11.02 -22.43
N LEU A 3 8.93 -10.43 -21.98
CA LEU A 3 9.09 -9.89 -20.64
C LEU A 3 8.75 -8.40 -20.69
N ALA A 4 7.90 -7.92 -19.77
CA ALA A 4 7.52 -6.52 -19.68
C ALA A 4 7.53 -6.05 -18.23
N THR A 5 7.49 -4.72 -18.04
CA THR A 5 7.23 -4.10 -16.74
C THR A 5 6.17 -3.03 -16.87
N TYR A 6 5.36 -2.86 -15.83
CA TYR A 6 4.32 -1.82 -15.79
C TYR A 6 4.06 -1.35 -14.36
N ASN A 7 3.83 -0.05 -14.20
CA ASN A 7 3.40 0.53 -12.93
C ASN A 7 1.86 0.48 -12.87
N VAL A 8 1.31 -0.17 -11.84
CA VAL A 8 -0.15 -0.33 -11.70
C VAL A 8 -0.78 0.72 -10.77
N GLU A 9 0.00 1.64 -10.21
CA GLU A 9 -0.43 2.83 -9.45
C GLU A 9 -1.51 2.59 -8.38
N ASN A 10 -1.41 1.51 -7.58
CA ASN A 10 -2.40 1.14 -6.56
C ASN A 10 -3.84 1.07 -7.09
N LEU A 11 -4.11 0.00 -7.82
CA LEU A 11 -5.34 -0.27 -8.57
C LEU A 11 -6.65 -0.13 -7.77
N PHE A 12 -6.67 -0.36 -6.46
CA PHE A 12 -7.92 -0.37 -5.67
C PHE A 12 -7.85 0.45 -4.38
N ASN A 13 -6.69 0.55 -3.75
CA ASN A 13 -6.48 1.19 -2.46
C ASN A 13 -5.61 2.44 -2.60
N ARG A 14 -5.94 3.31 -3.56
CA ARG A 14 -5.39 4.66 -3.52
C ARG A 14 -5.95 5.35 -2.28
N ALA A 15 -5.11 5.63 -1.29
CA ALA A 15 -5.53 6.52 -0.21
C ALA A 15 -6.00 7.83 -0.85
N ALA A 16 -7.20 8.33 -0.49
CA ALA A 16 -7.79 9.54 -1.07
C ALA A 16 -6.87 10.78 -0.98
N VAL A 17 -5.94 10.78 -0.03
CA VAL A 17 -4.89 11.79 0.10
C VAL A 17 -3.88 11.79 -1.06
N MET A 18 -3.69 10.64 -1.71
CA MET A 18 -2.79 10.44 -2.84
C MET A 18 -3.49 10.65 -4.19
N SER A 19 -4.80 10.84 -4.22
CA SER A 19 -5.59 11.12 -5.44
C SER A 19 -5.86 12.61 -5.67
N LEU A 20 -5.26 13.49 -4.88
CA LEU A 20 -5.34 14.93 -5.11
C LEU A 20 -4.54 15.30 -6.37
N GLU A 21 -5.12 16.13 -7.24
CA GLU A 21 -4.50 16.64 -8.48
C GLU A 21 -3.15 17.33 -8.22
N VAL A 22 -2.89 17.74 -6.97
CA VAL A 22 -1.65 18.36 -6.54
C VAL A 22 -1.04 17.56 -5.38
N TRP A 23 0.00 16.78 -5.69
CA TRP A 23 0.80 15.98 -4.73
C TRP A 23 1.30 16.79 -3.50
N ALA A 24 1.49 18.11 -3.66
CA ALA A 24 1.90 19.01 -2.57
C ALA A 24 0.87 19.11 -1.42
N GLU A 25 -0.41 18.81 -1.67
CA GLU A 25 -1.46 18.88 -0.65
C GLU A 25 -1.58 17.59 0.19
N GLY A 26 -1.16 16.45 -0.35
CA GLY A 26 -1.28 15.15 0.32
C GLY A 26 -0.14 14.82 1.30
N LYS A 27 1.08 15.27 1.00
CA LYS A 27 2.28 14.98 1.83
C LYS A 27 2.13 15.41 3.30
N PRO A 28 1.64 16.61 3.64
CA PRO A 28 1.44 17.00 5.03
C PRO A 28 0.45 16.09 5.78
N THR A 29 -0.58 15.58 5.10
CA THR A 29 -1.56 14.67 5.68
C THR A 29 -0.96 13.29 5.94
N LEU A 30 -0.13 12.77 5.03
CA LEU A 30 0.60 11.51 5.22
C LEU A 30 1.61 11.60 6.37
N GLU A 31 2.35 12.70 6.48
CA GLU A 31 3.29 12.92 7.58
C GLU A 31 2.58 12.99 8.94
N ARG A 32 1.42 13.66 9.00
CA ARG A 32 0.57 13.70 10.20
C ARG A 32 0.00 12.32 10.54
N PHE A 33 -0.45 11.58 9.53
CA PHE A 33 -0.94 10.21 9.69
C PHE A 33 0.13 9.30 10.28
N ALA A 34 1.33 9.27 9.68
CA ALA A 34 2.45 8.45 10.15
C ALA A 34 2.84 8.83 11.59
N LYS A 35 2.92 10.14 11.88
CA LYS A 35 3.24 10.64 13.21
C LYS A 35 2.20 10.26 14.25
N LEU A 36 0.91 10.38 13.92
CA LEU A 36 -0.17 9.96 14.83
C LEU A 36 -0.13 8.45 15.03
N ASN A 37 0.03 7.66 13.97
CA ASN A 37 0.11 6.20 14.05
C ASN A 37 1.26 5.75 14.97
N GLY A 38 2.44 6.37 14.86
CA GLY A 38 3.58 6.11 15.75
C GLY A 38 3.26 6.39 17.22
N LEU A 39 2.52 7.46 17.52
CA LEU A 39 2.07 7.75 18.89
C LEU A 39 1.06 6.72 19.40
N LEU A 40 0.13 6.27 18.54
CA LEU A 40 -0.89 5.27 18.90
C LEU A 40 -0.30 3.88 19.17
N GLY A 41 0.92 3.61 18.71
CA GLY A 41 1.66 2.38 18.98
C GLY A 41 2.35 2.33 20.35
N GLN A 42 2.39 3.45 21.09
CA GLN A 42 3.08 3.51 22.39
C GLN A 42 2.32 2.72 23.48
N GLU A 43 3.07 2.02 24.35
CA GLU A 43 2.49 1.30 25.49
C GLU A 43 1.75 2.22 26.44
N THR A 44 2.30 3.42 26.68
CA THR A 44 1.69 4.46 27.51
C THR A 44 1.80 5.82 26.84
N TYR A 45 0.83 6.71 27.09
CA TYR A 45 0.75 8.04 26.51
C TYR A 45 1.02 9.09 27.58
N SER A 46 2.10 9.86 27.42
CA SER A 46 2.39 10.98 28.30
C SER A 46 1.40 12.13 28.09
N ALA A 47 1.37 13.09 29.02
CA ALA A 47 0.58 14.31 28.84
C ALA A 47 1.00 15.11 27.58
N ALA A 48 2.27 15.03 27.17
CA ALA A 48 2.74 15.65 25.93
C ALA A 48 2.23 14.91 24.70
N ASP A 49 2.26 13.57 24.70
CA ASP A 49 1.74 12.74 23.63
C ASP A 49 0.24 12.99 23.42
N LYS A 50 -0.53 13.01 24.52
CA LYS A 50 -1.99 13.29 24.45
C LYS A 50 -2.29 14.67 23.84
N ARG A 51 -1.53 15.72 24.19
CA ARG A 51 -1.68 17.05 23.58
C ARG A 51 -1.36 17.03 22.09
N LEU A 52 -0.31 16.32 21.69
CA LEU A 52 0.09 16.18 20.29
C LEU A 52 -0.93 15.37 19.49
N MET A 53 -1.46 14.28 20.06
CA MET A 53 -2.53 13.48 19.46
C MET A 53 -3.78 14.32 19.20
N VAL A 54 -4.23 15.12 20.18
CA VAL A 54 -5.39 16.02 20.01
C VAL A 54 -5.17 16.98 18.84
N ARG A 55 -3.97 17.57 18.75
CA ARG A 55 -3.60 18.46 17.64
C ARG A 55 -3.65 17.72 16.29
N LEU A 56 -3.01 16.55 16.18
CA LEU A 56 -2.94 15.77 14.95
C LEU A 56 -4.32 15.28 14.51
N LEU A 57 -5.17 14.83 15.44
CA LEU A 57 -6.56 14.47 15.15
C LEU A 57 -7.34 15.67 14.58
N GLY A 58 -7.12 16.87 15.13
CA GLY A 58 -7.72 18.09 14.59
C GLY A 58 -7.25 18.43 13.18
N GLU A 59 -5.93 18.38 12.94
CA GLU A 59 -5.33 18.63 11.63
C GLU A 59 -5.75 17.59 10.57
N LEU A 60 -6.10 16.36 10.99
CA LEU A 60 -6.64 15.30 10.13
C LEU A 60 -8.17 15.37 9.95
N GLY A 61 -8.84 16.35 10.54
CA GLY A 61 -10.28 16.54 10.43
C GLY A 61 -11.14 15.59 11.29
N LEU A 62 -10.54 14.97 12.31
CA LEU A 62 -11.18 13.99 13.19
C LEU A 62 -11.80 14.61 14.46
N SER A 63 -11.92 15.94 14.53
CA SER A 63 -12.44 16.66 15.70
C SER A 63 -13.91 16.37 16.00
N ARG A 64 -14.73 16.19 14.97
CA ARG A 64 -16.19 16.02 15.10
C ARG A 64 -16.65 14.59 14.91
N SER A 65 -15.85 13.77 14.23
CA SER A 65 -16.19 12.40 13.83
C SER A 65 -14.93 11.55 13.81
N ASP A 66 -15.12 10.24 13.88
CA ASP A 66 -14.08 9.24 13.63
C ASP A 66 -13.71 9.15 12.14
N ARG A 67 -14.49 9.76 11.24
CA ARG A 67 -14.16 9.87 9.82
C ARG A 67 -13.85 11.33 9.45
N GLY A 68 -12.64 11.57 8.98
CA GLY A 68 -12.20 12.82 8.38
C GLY A 68 -12.18 12.74 6.85
N PRO A 69 -11.66 13.77 6.17
CA PRO A 69 -11.59 13.81 4.71
C PRO A 69 -10.75 12.67 4.11
N PHE A 70 -9.61 12.36 4.74
CA PHE A 70 -8.64 11.38 4.22
C PHE A 70 -8.23 10.30 5.23
N THR A 71 -8.76 10.35 6.45
CA THR A 71 -8.40 9.42 7.53
C THR A 71 -9.63 8.92 8.26
N LEU A 72 -9.56 7.69 8.76
CA LEU A 72 -10.58 7.03 9.56
C LEU A 72 -9.94 6.51 10.85
N LEU A 73 -10.45 6.93 12.00
CA LEU A 73 -10.10 6.37 13.30
C LEU A 73 -11.10 5.26 13.64
N ARG A 74 -10.67 4.01 13.62
CA ARG A 74 -11.49 2.90 14.12
C ARG A 74 -11.27 2.70 15.60
N GLN A 75 -12.36 2.61 16.37
CA GLN A 75 -12.35 2.30 17.80
C GLN A 75 -13.19 1.04 18.02
N ASN A 76 -12.60 -0.13 17.77
CA ASN A 76 -13.30 -1.42 17.78
C ASN A 76 -13.68 -1.88 19.20
N ARG A 77 -12.83 -1.58 20.19
CA ARG A 77 -13.11 -1.87 21.61
C ARG A 77 -12.45 -0.82 22.50
N GLY A 78 -13.15 -0.35 23.52
CA GLY A 78 -12.68 0.81 24.30
C GLY A 78 -12.72 2.10 23.46
N SER A 79 -12.10 3.16 23.96
CA SER A 79 -12.12 4.46 23.27
C SER A 79 -10.81 5.21 23.50
N LEU A 80 -10.19 5.66 22.41
CA LEU A 80 -9.06 6.57 22.42
C LEU A 80 -9.51 7.97 22.83
N VAL A 81 -10.62 8.44 22.26
CA VAL A 81 -11.08 9.83 22.37
C VAL A 81 -12.50 9.96 22.92
N LYS A 82 -12.74 11.06 23.63
CA LYS A 82 -14.08 11.60 23.90
C LYS A 82 -14.21 12.95 23.22
N ARG A 83 -15.37 13.23 22.63
CA ARG A 83 -15.66 14.51 21.94
C ARG A 83 -16.76 15.26 22.68
N SER A 84 -16.57 16.56 22.87
CA SER A 84 -17.60 17.46 23.38
C SER A 84 -18.52 17.96 22.26
N ARG A 85 -19.66 18.56 22.61
CA ARG A 85 -20.57 19.20 21.62
C ARG A 85 -19.90 20.32 20.83
N ASN A 86 -18.80 20.88 21.33
CA ASN A 86 -18.05 21.96 20.71
C ASN A 86 -16.87 21.45 19.86
N ALA A 87 -16.84 20.15 19.52
CA ALA A 87 -15.75 19.50 18.79
C ALA A 87 -14.40 19.50 19.51
N GLU A 88 -14.40 19.65 20.84
CA GLU A 88 -13.18 19.51 21.65
C GLU A 88 -12.89 18.02 21.86
N ILE A 89 -11.66 17.61 21.56
CA ILE A 89 -11.20 16.23 21.71
C ILE A 89 -10.44 16.09 23.02
N THR A 90 -10.73 15.04 23.79
CA THR A 90 -9.92 14.60 24.92
C THR A 90 -9.46 13.16 24.70
N ILE A 91 -8.16 12.90 24.83
CA ILE A 91 -7.61 11.54 24.81
C ILE A 91 -7.86 10.91 26.18
N ILE A 92 -8.71 9.89 26.22
CA ILE A 92 -9.12 9.22 27.47
C ILE A 92 -8.37 7.91 27.72
N ALA A 93 -7.76 7.31 26.70
CA ALA A 93 -6.84 6.19 26.85
C ALA A 93 -5.50 6.65 27.47
N ASN A 94 -4.88 5.80 28.29
CA ASN A 94 -3.54 6.01 28.84
C ASN A 94 -2.45 5.26 28.07
N GLY A 95 -2.82 4.45 27.07
CA GLY A 95 -1.87 3.66 26.30
C GLY A 95 -2.57 2.68 25.35
N ARG A 96 -1.77 1.88 24.65
CA ARG A 96 -2.28 0.89 23.68
C ARG A 96 -3.14 -0.20 24.31
N SER A 97 -2.96 -0.52 25.59
CA SER A 97 -3.77 -1.53 26.31
C SER A 97 -5.23 -1.10 26.55
N ASP A 98 -5.51 0.19 26.54
CA ASP A 98 -6.80 0.73 26.99
C ASP A 98 -7.86 0.74 25.89
N TRP A 99 -7.46 0.49 24.63
CA TRP A 99 -8.36 0.49 23.48
C TRP A 99 -7.80 -0.36 22.33
N VAL A 100 -8.69 -0.91 21.51
CA VAL A 100 -8.40 -1.68 20.30
C VAL A 100 -8.95 -0.92 19.11
N GLY A 101 -8.08 -0.61 18.16
CA GLY A 101 -8.44 0.16 16.98
C GLY A 101 -7.23 0.53 16.12
N SER A 102 -7.49 1.26 15.06
CA SER A 102 -6.54 1.63 14.00
C SER A 102 -6.78 3.07 13.54
N LEU A 103 -5.73 3.70 13.04
CA LEU A 103 -5.85 4.88 12.18
C LEU A 103 -5.62 4.39 10.75
N GLU A 104 -6.59 4.62 9.87
CA GLU A 104 -6.59 4.19 8.48
C GLU A 104 -6.67 5.38 7.55
N LEU A 105 -6.11 5.26 6.34
CA LEU A 105 -6.38 6.22 5.27
C LEU A 105 -7.72 5.87 4.62
N VAL A 106 -8.55 6.88 4.37
CA VAL A 106 -9.78 6.71 3.59
C VAL A 106 -9.37 6.34 2.17
N GLN A 107 -9.88 5.24 1.65
CA GLN A 107 -9.69 4.85 0.26
C GLN A 107 -10.44 5.82 -0.65
N ALA A 108 -9.77 6.28 -1.70
CA ALA A 108 -10.39 7.01 -2.79
C ALA A 108 -11.47 6.11 -3.42
N THR A 109 -12.51 6.74 -3.97
CA THR A 109 -13.32 6.05 -4.98
C THR A 109 -12.38 5.68 -6.13
N VAL A 110 -12.22 4.39 -6.38
CA VAL A 110 -11.43 3.87 -7.51
C VAL A 110 -11.97 4.52 -8.79
N ASP A 111 -11.10 5.20 -9.53
CA ASP A 111 -11.43 5.69 -10.85
C ASP A 111 -11.53 4.48 -11.79
N GLU A 112 -12.76 4.05 -12.06
CA GLU A 112 -13.05 2.90 -12.91
C GLU A 112 -12.43 3.06 -14.31
N GLU A 113 -12.35 4.28 -14.84
CA GLU A 113 -11.74 4.55 -16.14
C GLU A 113 -10.23 4.39 -16.09
N ALA A 114 -9.57 4.90 -15.05
CA ALA A 114 -8.14 4.68 -14.83
C ALA A 114 -7.81 3.19 -14.70
N MET A 115 -8.60 2.44 -13.92
CA MET A 115 -8.46 1.00 -13.72
C MET A 115 -8.61 0.23 -15.05
N ARG A 116 -9.63 0.58 -15.86
CA ARG A 116 -9.83 0.00 -17.19
C ARG A 116 -8.71 0.38 -18.16
N ASN A 117 -8.17 1.59 -18.10
CA ASN A 117 -7.06 2.01 -18.95
C ASN A 117 -5.76 1.25 -18.60
N THR A 118 -5.46 1.07 -17.32
CA THR A 118 -4.37 0.18 -16.87
C THR A 118 -4.56 -1.24 -17.41
N ALA A 119 -5.78 -1.78 -17.35
CA ALA A 119 -6.06 -3.12 -17.87
C ALA A 119 -5.84 -3.19 -19.39
N ARG A 120 -6.29 -2.19 -20.15
CA ARG A 120 -6.05 -2.11 -21.60
C ARG A 120 -4.56 -2.09 -21.93
N VAL A 121 -3.75 -1.35 -21.19
CA VAL A 121 -2.29 -1.36 -21.37
C VAL A 121 -1.74 -2.75 -21.09
N MET A 122 -2.11 -3.38 -19.97
CA MET A 122 -1.65 -4.73 -19.63
C MET A 122 -2.06 -5.79 -20.67
N ILE A 123 -3.22 -5.64 -21.30
CA ILE A 123 -3.67 -6.48 -22.42
C ILE A 123 -2.78 -6.25 -23.65
N ASP A 124 -2.57 -4.99 -24.03
CA ASP A 124 -1.78 -4.61 -25.20
C ASP A 124 -0.30 -4.97 -25.08
N LEU A 125 0.24 -5.03 -23.86
CA LEU A 125 1.59 -5.52 -23.60
C LEU A 125 1.78 -6.95 -24.12
N LYS A 126 0.74 -7.79 -24.14
CA LYS A 126 0.81 -9.24 -24.47
C LYS A 126 2.00 -9.92 -23.79
N ALA A 127 2.23 -9.58 -22.53
CA ALA A 127 3.35 -10.10 -21.77
C ALA A 127 3.15 -11.58 -21.45
N ASP A 128 4.25 -12.34 -21.54
CA ASP A 128 4.32 -13.71 -21.01
C ASP A 128 4.66 -13.68 -19.51
N VAL A 129 5.53 -12.75 -19.12
CA VAL A 129 5.91 -12.42 -17.75
C VAL A 129 5.90 -10.91 -17.61
N LEU A 130 5.19 -10.41 -16.60
CA LEU A 130 5.01 -8.99 -16.33
C LEU A 130 5.48 -8.69 -14.90
N ALA A 131 6.52 -7.88 -14.79
CA ALA A 131 6.94 -7.29 -13.53
C ALA A 131 6.06 -6.06 -13.23
N VAL A 132 5.40 -6.06 -12.08
CA VAL A 132 4.56 -4.94 -11.65
C VAL A 132 5.19 -4.18 -10.49
N VAL A 133 4.99 -2.88 -10.46
CA VAL A 133 5.36 -2.00 -9.34
C VAL A 133 4.15 -1.20 -8.89
N GLU A 134 4.16 -0.76 -7.63
CA GLU A 134 3.02 -0.09 -6.97
C GLU A 134 1.76 -0.96 -6.95
N ALA A 135 1.96 -2.25 -6.72
CA ALA A 135 0.87 -3.17 -6.47
C ALA A 135 0.62 -3.25 -4.96
N GLU A 136 -0.64 -3.11 -4.56
CA GLU A 136 -1.02 -3.02 -3.15
C GLU A 136 -1.01 -4.34 -2.39
N SER A 137 -1.32 -5.43 -3.07
CA SER A 137 -1.38 -6.76 -2.48
C SER A 137 -1.52 -7.81 -3.58
N ARG A 138 -1.10 -9.04 -3.28
CA ARG A 138 -1.30 -10.18 -4.18
C ARG A 138 -2.79 -10.44 -4.48
N PRO A 139 -3.72 -10.46 -3.51
CA PRO A 139 -5.14 -10.69 -3.79
C PRO A 139 -5.73 -9.63 -4.72
N ALA A 140 -5.45 -8.35 -4.48
CA ALA A 140 -5.96 -7.27 -5.32
C ALA A 140 -5.45 -7.38 -6.76
N LEU A 141 -4.15 -7.63 -6.95
CA LEU A 141 -3.58 -7.82 -8.28
C LEU A 141 -4.16 -9.06 -9.00
N ARG A 142 -4.45 -10.14 -8.25
CA ARG A 142 -5.14 -11.32 -8.79
C ARG A 142 -6.56 -10.95 -9.24
N ASP A 143 -7.31 -10.26 -8.39
CA ASP A 143 -8.71 -9.91 -8.64
C ASP A 143 -8.82 -8.94 -9.84
N PHE A 144 -7.90 -7.97 -9.95
CA PHE A 144 -7.76 -7.14 -11.15
C PHE A 144 -7.57 -7.96 -12.42
N ASN A 145 -6.66 -8.94 -12.35
CA ASN A 145 -6.34 -9.79 -13.47
C ASN A 145 -7.52 -10.68 -13.87
N THR A 146 -8.30 -11.20 -12.93
CA THR A 146 -9.45 -12.05 -13.25
C THR A 146 -10.68 -11.26 -13.67
N GLU A 147 -10.99 -10.18 -12.96
CA GLU A 147 -12.26 -9.46 -13.10
C GLU A 147 -12.17 -8.35 -14.14
N ILE A 148 -11.09 -7.57 -14.14
CA ILE A 148 -10.96 -6.40 -15.01
C ILE A 148 -10.31 -6.79 -16.34
N ILE A 149 -9.12 -7.41 -16.32
CA ILE A 149 -8.47 -7.87 -17.56
C ILE A 149 -9.36 -8.91 -18.25
N GLY A 150 -9.80 -9.93 -17.51
CA GLY A 150 -10.71 -10.97 -18.03
C GLY A 150 -12.05 -10.39 -18.50
N GLY A 151 -12.65 -9.46 -17.74
CA GLY A 151 -13.91 -8.80 -18.12
C GLY A 151 -13.81 -7.92 -19.38
N LEU A 152 -12.62 -7.41 -19.70
CA LEU A 152 -12.33 -6.70 -20.95
C LEU A 152 -11.97 -7.64 -22.12
N GLY A 153 -12.05 -8.96 -21.93
CA GLY A 153 -11.70 -9.96 -22.95
C GLY A 153 -10.19 -10.14 -23.14
N GLY A 154 -9.38 -9.65 -22.20
CA GLY A 154 -7.94 -9.85 -22.17
C GLY A 154 -7.56 -11.23 -21.69
N ASP A 155 -6.45 -11.76 -22.22
CA ASP A 155 -5.86 -12.97 -21.67
C ASP A 155 -5.38 -12.69 -20.24
N THR A 156 -5.75 -13.54 -19.28
CA THR A 156 -5.36 -13.40 -17.86
C THR A 156 -4.04 -14.12 -17.55
N PHE A 157 -3.29 -13.59 -16.59
CA PHE A 157 -2.11 -14.24 -16.05
C PHE A 157 -2.51 -15.39 -15.11
N SER A 158 -1.87 -16.55 -15.26
CA SER A 158 -2.19 -17.76 -14.49
C SER A 158 -1.48 -17.80 -13.15
N HIS A 159 -0.36 -17.09 -13.04
CA HIS A 159 0.42 -16.97 -11.82
C HIS A 159 0.52 -15.50 -11.46
N VAL A 160 0.15 -15.14 -10.23
CA VAL A 160 0.26 -13.79 -9.70
C VAL A 160 0.87 -13.89 -8.32
N MET A 161 2.02 -13.26 -8.12
CA MET A 161 2.74 -13.28 -6.85
C MET A 161 3.37 -11.93 -6.54
N LEU A 162 3.32 -11.56 -5.27
CA LEU A 162 3.80 -10.31 -4.71
C LEU A 162 4.28 -10.61 -3.30
N ILE A 163 5.35 -9.94 -2.88
CA ILE A 163 5.89 -10.01 -1.52
C ILE A 163 5.88 -8.59 -0.96
N ASP A 164 5.36 -8.44 0.26
CA ASP A 164 5.27 -7.16 0.96
C ASP A 164 6.70 -6.66 1.27
N GLY A 165 6.97 -5.40 0.95
CA GLY A 165 8.24 -4.73 1.19
C GLY A 165 8.20 -3.77 2.38
N ASN A 166 9.22 -2.92 2.48
CA ASN A 166 9.37 -1.97 3.58
C ASN A 166 8.51 -0.68 3.47
N ASP A 167 7.67 -0.52 2.44
CA ASP A 167 6.91 0.72 2.25
C ASP A 167 5.51 0.60 2.87
N GLU A 168 5.28 1.32 3.97
CA GLU A 168 4.02 1.29 4.74
C GLU A 168 2.79 1.70 3.93
N ARG A 169 2.96 2.29 2.74
CA ARG A 169 1.85 2.65 1.85
C ARG A 169 1.27 1.44 1.10
N GLY A 170 1.93 0.28 1.15
CA GLY A 170 1.55 -0.90 0.37
C GLY A 170 1.73 -0.62 -1.13
N ILE A 171 2.92 -0.24 -1.55
CA ILE A 171 3.27 -0.01 -2.96
C ILE A 171 4.37 -0.98 -3.39
N ASP A 172 4.03 -2.25 -3.30
CA ASP A 172 4.96 -3.35 -3.44
C ASP A 172 5.23 -3.69 -4.90
N VAL A 173 6.12 -4.66 -5.08
CA VAL A 173 6.54 -5.16 -6.37
C VAL A 173 6.16 -6.63 -6.52
N GLY A 174 5.83 -7.03 -7.74
CA GLY A 174 5.34 -8.38 -7.99
C GLY A 174 5.55 -8.85 -9.43
N VAL A 175 5.08 -10.06 -9.68
CA VAL A 175 5.13 -10.72 -10.98
C VAL A 175 3.77 -11.34 -11.30
N ALA A 176 3.33 -11.13 -12.54
CA ALA A 176 2.25 -11.87 -13.17
C ALA A 176 2.81 -12.66 -14.36
N ALA A 177 2.46 -13.94 -14.50
CA ALA A 177 3.01 -14.82 -15.54
C ALA A 177 1.95 -15.74 -16.15
N ARG A 178 2.10 -16.07 -17.43
CA ARG A 178 1.24 -17.03 -18.15
C ARG A 178 1.49 -18.46 -17.66
N ALA A 179 0.54 -19.37 -17.91
CA ALA A 179 0.60 -20.77 -17.50
C ALA A 179 1.90 -21.51 -17.86
N GLY A 180 2.56 -21.12 -18.97
CA GLY A 180 3.83 -21.71 -19.41
C GLY A 180 5.07 -21.25 -18.61
N PHE A 181 4.90 -20.37 -17.63
CA PHE A 181 5.97 -19.73 -16.86
C PHE A 181 5.68 -19.80 -15.35
N PRO A 182 5.62 -21.01 -14.76
CA PRO A 182 5.33 -21.16 -13.34
C PRO A 182 6.39 -20.45 -12.49
N ILE A 183 5.92 -19.75 -11.47
CA ILE A 183 6.77 -19.11 -10.46
C ILE A 183 7.14 -20.18 -9.43
N GLY A 184 8.43 -20.46 -9.30
CA GLY A 184 9.00 -21.40 -8.35
C GLY A 184 9.51 -20.70 -7.10
N THR A 185 10.80 -20.90 -6.81
CA THR A 185 11.47 -20.27 -5.66
C THR A 185 11.35 -18.75 -5.72
N MET A 186 11.22 -18.15 -4.55
CA MET A 186 11.32 -16.70 -4.37
C MET A 186 12.30 -16.40 -3.25
N ARG A 187 13.00 -15.29 -3.40
CA ARG A 187 13.90 -14.77 -2.37
C ARG A 187 13.65 -13.29 -2.22
N SER A 188 13.28 -12.87 -1.02
CA SER A 188 13.20 -11.47 -0.65
C SER A 188 14.58 -10.94 -0.27
N HIS A 189 14.81 -9.66 -0.51
CA HIS A 189 15.94 -8.88 -0.03
C HIS A 189 15.47 -7.71 0.85
N VAL A 190 14.28 -7.84 1.44
CA VAL A 190 13.63 -6.77 2.22
C VAL A 190 14.48 -6.32 3.41
N ASP A 191 15.22 -7.24 4.03
CA ASP A 191 16.04 -6.99 5.21
C ASP A 191 17.52 -6.66 4.89
N ASP A 192 17.89 -6.61 3.61
CA ASP A 192 19.28 -6.36 3.22
C ASP A 192 19.73 -4.95 3.65
N ARG A 193 20.94 -4.86 4.20
CA ARG A 193 21.51 -3.63 4.76
C ARG A 193 22.88 -3.32 4.17
N VAL A 194 23.19 -2.02 4.09
CA VAL A 194 24.58 -1.58 3.90
C VAL A 194 25.31 -1.79 5.23
N ASP A 195 26.12 -2.84 5.33
CA ASP A 195 26.75 -3.28 6.59
C ASP A 195 25.72 -3.42 7.73
N ALA A 196 25.99 -2.86 8.92
CA ALA A 196 25.03 -2.76 10.02
C ALA A 196 24.14 -1.49 9.95
N GLY A 197 24.08 -0.85 8.78
CA GLY A 197 23.47 0.45 8.55
C GLY A 197 22.01 0.39 8.04
N PRO A 198 21.59 1.38 7.25
CA PRO A 198 20.21 1.46 6.75
C PRO A 198 19.88 0.31 5.79
N LEU A 199 18.59 0.03 5.65
CA LEU A 199 18.06 -0.89 4.65
C LEU A 199 18.44 -0.41 3.24
N ILE A 200 18.85 -1.36 2.39
CA ILE A 200 19.19 -1.09 0.98
C ILE A 200 17.92 -0.74 0.20
N PHE A 201 16.85 -1.53 0.39
CA PHE A 201 15.62 -1.40 -0.35
C PHE A 201 14.53 -0.73 0.48
N SER A 202 13.90 0.30 -0.11
CA SER A 202 12.77 0.99 0.54
C SER A 202 11.44 0.26 0.37
N ARG A 203 11.36 -0.66 -0.59
CA ARG A 203 10.29 -1.66 -0.73
C ARG A 203 11.00 -3.00 -0.51
N ASP A 204 11.00 -3.87 -1.52
CA ASP A 204 11.85 -5.05 -1.63
C ASP A 204 12.48 -5.06 -3.03
N CYS A 205 13.44 -5.95 -3.26
CA CYS A 205 13.98 -6.30 -4.57
C CYS A 205 13.91 -7.82 -4.79
N PRO A 206 12.72 -8.45 -4.72
CA PRO A 206 12.61 -9.89 -4.69
C PRO A 206 13.09 -10.54 -5.99
N GLU A 207 13.71 -11.70 -5.84
CA GLU A 207 14.02 -12.63 -6.92
C GLU A 207 12.82 -13.57 -7.13
N PHE A 208 12.32 -13.64 -8.36
CA PHE A 208 11.35 -14.64 -8.80
C PHE A 208 12.04 -15.62 -9.76
N TYR A 209 11.99 -16.91 -9.44
CA TYR A 209 12.57 -17.95 -10.28
C TYR A 209 11.47 -18.59 -11.11
N LEU A 210 11.44 -18.31 -12.41
CA LEU A 210 10.45 -18.85 -13.34
C LEU A 210 11.05 -19.97 -14.19
N THR A 211 10.29 -21.05 -14.37
CA THR A 211 10.63 -22.10 -15.32
C THR A 211 10.11 -21.71 -16.70
N MET A 212 10.99 -21.66 -17.69
CA MET A 212 10.65 -21.33 -19.07
C MET A 212 10.11 -22.57 -19.81
N PRO A 213 9.34 -22.39 -20.91
CA PRO A 213 8.92 -23.50 -21.75
C PRO A 213 10.07 -24.36 -22.30
N SER A 214 11.26 -23.78 -22.44
CA SER A 214 12.48 -24.49 -22.85
C SER A 214 13.12 -25.33 -21.74
N GLY A 215 12.62 -25.26 -20.50
CA GLY A 215 13.22 -25.86 -19.31
C GLY A 215 14.32 -25.02 -18.66
N LEU A 216 14.73 -23.90 -19.28
CA LEU A 216 15.65 -22.94 -18.67
C LEU A 216 14.99 -22.20 -17.51
N ARG A 217 15.81 -21.68 -16.59
CA ARG A 217 15.35 -20.90 -15.46
C ARG A 217 15.61 -19.41 -15.70
N LEU A 218 14.56 -18.60 -15.65
CA LEU A 218 14.66 -17.14 -15.61
C LEU A 218 14.65 -16.70 -14.15
N VAL A 219 15.64 -15.90 -13.74
CA VAL A 219 15.65 -15.23 -12.44
C VAL A 219 15.35 -13.76 -12.67
N LEU A 220 14.23 -13.28 -12.14
CA LEU A 220 13.75 -11.92 -12.32
C LEU A 220 13.83 -11.17 -11.01
N LEU A 221 14.63 -10.10 -10.97
CA LEU A 221 14.73 -9.19 -9.84
C LEU A 221 13.86 -7.97 -10.14
N VAL A 222 12.80 -7.76 -9.35
CA VAL A 222 11.89 -6.62 -9.53
C VAL A 222 12.20 -5.58 -8.47
N ASN A 223 12.44 -4.33 -8.86
CA ASN A 223 12.77 -3.25 -7.93
C ASN A 223 12.01 -1.97 -8.29
N HIS A 224 11.68 -1.17 -7.28
CA HIS A 224 11.06 0.14 -7.42
C HIS A 224 11.87 1.20 -6.66
N PHE A 225 12.70 1.93 -7.41
CA PHE A 225 13.52 3.01 -6.84
C PHE A 225 12.67 4.18 -6.33
N LYS A 226 13.16 4.85 -5.29
CA LYS A 226 12.58 6.11 -4.84
C LYS A 226 12.68 7.15 -5.96
N SER A 227 11.56 7.81 -6.26
CA SER A 227 11.55 8.99 -7.12
C SER A 227 12.46 10.07 -6.54
N LYS A 228 13.17 10.80 -7.41
CA LYS A 228 13.87 12.03 -7.04
C LYS A 228 12.83 13.16 -7.09
N GLY A 229 12.26 13.50 -5.95
CA GLY A 229 11.27 14.58 -5.81
C GLY A 229 11.36 15.25 -4.47
#